data_AF-A0A5N3UXE9-F1
#
_entry.id   AF-A0A5N3UXE9-F1
#
_cell.length_a   1.000
_cell.length_b   1.000
_cell.length_c   1.000
_cell.angle_alpha   90.00
_cell.angle_beta   90.00
_cell.angle_gamma   90.00
#
_symmetry.space_group_name_H-M   'P 1'
#
loop_
_entity.id
_entity.type
_entity.pdbx_description
1 polymer ?
#
loop_
_entity_poly.entity_id
_entity_poly.type
_entity_poly.pdbx_seq_one_letter_code
_entity_poly.pdbx_strand_id
1 'polypeptide(L)'
;MSRGRRLGNCHRSKRHSRSTRAELQFPVSRVDHLLREGRFASRLSSATPVFLTGILEYLTANILDLAGKEAGANHRIRISPEHVQRALTNNENLCHLFEPNAFS
;
A
#
# COMPACT_ATOMS: atom_id res chain seq x y z
N MET A 1 34.04 -1.81 45.19
CA MET A 1 33.54 -0.48 44.77
C MET A 1 32.47 -0.67 43.70
N SER A 2 31.21 -0.63 44.11
CA SER A 2 30.04 -0.92 43.26
C SER A 2 29.67 0.32 42.43
N ARG A 3 29.83 0.25 41.11
CA ARG A 3 29.26 1.27 40.20
C ARG A 3 27.83 0.87 39.85
N GLY A 4 26.87 1.43 40.59
CA GLY A 4 25.46 1.34 40.27
C GLY A 4 25.19 1.94 38.89
N ARG A 5 24.76 1.11 37.93
CA ARG A 5 24.14 1.59 36.70
C ARG A 5 22.73 2.06 37.06
N ARG A 6 22.53 3.37 37.08
CA ARG A 6 21.20 3.98 37.07
C ARG A 6 20.47 3.48 35.81
N LEU A 7 19.45 2.63 36.00
CA LEU A 7 18.45 2.38 34.97
C LEU A 7 17.67 3.67 34.79
N GLY A 8 18.13 4.49 33.84
CA GLY A 8 17.41 5.69 33.42
C GLY A 8 16.05 5.26 32.90
N ASN A 9 15.00 5.58 33.66
CA ASN A 9 13.62 5.46 33.24
C ASN A 9 13.39 6.47 32.10
N CYS A 10 13.80 6.11 30.89
CA CYS A 10 13.48 6.87 29.69
C CYS A 10 12.02 6.58 29.37
N HIS A 11 11.15 7.58 29.54
CA HIS A 11 9.79 7.53 29.01
C HIS A 11 9.87 7.28 27.51
N ARG A 12 9.74 6.00 27.11
CA ARG A 12 9.82 5.58 25.72
C ARG A 12 8.61 6.16 25.02
N SER A 13 8.82 7.23 24.25
CA SER A 13 7.78 7.84 23.41
C SER A 13 7.08 6.75 22.60
N LYS A 14 5.75 6.83 22.50
CA LYS A 14 4.95 5.87 21.75
C LYS A 14 5.53 5.75 20.35
N ARG A 15 5.94 4.54 19.97
CA ARG A 15 6.49 4.28 18.63
C ARG A 15 5.36 4.33 17.62
N HIS A 16 5.22 5.44 16.92
CA HIS A 16 4.37 5.54 15.75
C HIS A 16 5.02 4.83 14.56
N SER A 17 4.23 4.04 13.84
CA SER A 17 4.67 3.36 12.63
C SER A 17 4.89 4.36 11.49
N ARG A 18 5.70 4.00 10.48
CA ARG A 18 5.89 4.84 9.29
C ARG A 18 4.61 5.05 8.50
N SER A 19 3.74 4.04 8.42
CA SER A 19 2.43 4.15 7.77
C SER A 19 1.51 5.10 8.53
N THR A 20 1.44 5.00 9.86
CA THR A 20 0.66 5.93 10.69
C THR A 20 1.11 7.38 10.54
N ARG A 21 2.43 7.63 10.40
CA ARG A 21 2.96 8.99 10.16
C ARG A 21 2.67 9.52 8.77
N ALA A 22 2.52 8.63 7.79
CA ALA A 22 2.21 8.98 6.41
C ALA A 22 0.69 8.95 6.12
N GLU A 23 -0.14 8.63 7.12
CA GLU A 23 -1.59 8.50 7.01
C GLU A 23 -2.03 7.47 5.95
N LEU A 24 -1.21 6.42 5.76
CA LEU A 24 -1.48 5.33 4.82
C LEU A 24 -1.97 4.09 5.57
N GLN A 25 -2.97 3.40 5.01
CA GLN A 25 -3.42 2.09 5.48
C GLN A 25 -2.42 0.98 5.09
N PHE A 26 -1.77 1.13 3.94
CA PHE A 26 -0.81 0.14 3.46
C PHE A 26 0.51 0.19 4.23
N PRO A 27 1.20 -0.96 4.41
CA PRO A 27 2.38 -1.05 5.24
C PRO A 27 3.64 -0.50 4.53
N VAL A 28 3.93 0.79 4.73
CA VAL A 28 5.13 1.48 4.19
C VAL A 28 6.43 0.70 4.47
N SER A 29 6.57 0.15 5.68
CA SER A 29 7.78 -0.58 6.04
C SER A 29 7.97 -1.89 5.28
N ARG A 30 6.88 -2.54 4.86
CA ARG A 30 6.94 -3.76 4.05
C ARG A 30 7.36 -3.42 2.62
N VAL A 31 6.82 -2.35 2.05
CA VAL A 31 7.17 -1.88 0.71
C VAL A 31 8.66 -1.50 0.64
N ASP A 32 9.19 -0.78 1.64
CA ASP A 32 10.63 -0.48 1.73
C ASP A 32 11.50 -1.74 1.79
N HIS A 33 11.06 -2.77 2.51
CA HIS A 33 11.79 -4.05 2.56
C HIS A 33 11.81 -4.74 1.19
N LEU A 34 10.66 -4.86 0.53
CA LEU A 34 10.54 -5.47 -0.80
C LEU A 34 11.36 -4.72 -1.87
N LEU A 35 11.39 -3.38 -1.81
CA LEU A 35 12.21 -2.57 -2.73
C LEU A 35 13.71 -2.82 -2.56
N ARG A 36 14.16 -3.07 -1.32
CA ARG A 36 15.57 -3.39 -1.04
C ARG A 36 15.93 -4.81 -1.45
N GLU A 37 15.01 -5.75 -1.24
CA GLU A 37 15.16 -7.14 -1.66
C GLU A 37 15.23 -7.27 -3.18
N GLY A 38 14.39 -6.53 -3.90
CA GLY A 38 14.37 -6.50 -5.37
C GLY A 38 15.59 -5.82 -6.03
N ARG A 39 16.49 -5.21 -5.25
CA ARG A 39 17.74 -4.56 -5.73
C ARG A 39 17.52 -3.59 -6.91
N PHE A 40 16.39 -2.89 -6.95
CA PHE A 40 16.05 -1.95 -8.03
C PHE A 40 17.02 -0.76 -8.14
N ALA A 41 17.66 -0.38 -7.03
CA ALA A 41 18.69 0.66 -6.97
C ALA A 41 19.67 0.38 -5.83
N SER A 42 20.88 0.93 -5.93
CA SER A 42 21.91 0.81 -4.89
C SER A 42 21.54 1.56 -3.60
N ARG A 43 20.79 2.66 -3.71
CA ARG A 43 20.26 3.45 -2.60
C ARG A 43 18.83 3.90 -2.90
N LEU A 44 17.98 3.85 -1.89
CA LEU A 44 16.60 4.33 -1.96
C LEU A 44 16.42 5.53 -1.02
N SER A 45 15.73 6.57 -1.52
CA SER A 45 15.36 7.72 -0.69
C SER A 45 14.32 7.30 0.35
N SER A 46 14.31 7.97 1.50
CA SER A 46 13.32 7.72 2.56
C SER A 46 11.88 7.98 2.12
N ALA A 47 11.69 8.86 1.13
CA ALA A 47 10.39 9.20 0.55
C ALA A 47 9.88 8.15 -0.45
N THR A 48 10.77 7.41 -1.12
CA THR A 48 10.41 6.43 -2.15
C THR A 48 9.38 5.39 -1.70
N PRO A 49 9.57 4.69 -0.55
CA PRO A 49 8.57 3.70 -0.12
C PRO A 49 7.24 4.35 0.27
N VAL A 50 7.24 5.58 0.80
CA VAL A 50 6.00 6.29 1.13
C VAL A 50 5.21 6.61 -0.14
N PHE A 51 5.89 7.17 -1.15
CA PHE A 51 5.30 7.52 -2.42
C PHE A 51 4.71 6.30 -3.14
N LEU A 52 5.48 5.21 -3.27
CA LEU A 52 4.99 4.00 -3.90
C LEU A 52 3.82 3.39 -3.13
N THR A 53 3.89 3.36 -1.80
CA THR A 53 2.79 2.85 -0.96
C THR A 53 1.50 3.64 -1.19
N GLY A 54 1.60 4.98 -1.28
CA GLY A 54 0.45 5.83 -1.58
C GLY A 54 -0.18 5.55 -2.95
N ILE A 55 0.64 5.33 -3.98
CA ILE A 55 0.14 4.95 -5.32
C ILE A 55 -0.60 3.61 -5.26
N LEU A 56 -0.01 2.60 -4.60
CA LEU A 56 -0.63 1.27 -4.48
C LEU A 56 -1.96 1.33 -3.71
N GLU A 57 -2.02 2.14 -2.65
CA GLU A 57 -3.23 2.35 -1.87
C GLU A 57 -4.31 3.05 -2.70
N TYR A 58 -3.96 4.11 -3.41
CA TYR A 58 -4.86 4.83 -4.30
C TYR A 58 -5.45 3.92 -5.39
N LEU A 59 -4.60 3.16 -6.09
CA LEU A 59 -5.05 2.24 -7.14
C LEU A 59 -5.96 1.15 -6.57
N THR A 60 -5.60 0.58 -5.42
CA THR A 60 -6.42 -0.46 -4.78
C THR A 60 -7.77 0.11 -4.35
N ALA A 61 -7.80 1.30 -3.75
CA ALA A 61 -9.05 1.95 -3.34
C ALA A 61 -9.95 2.24 -4.54
N ASN A 62 -9.40 2.73 -5.66
CA ASN A 62 -10.16 2.99 -6.87
C ASN A 62 -10.77 1.70 -7.47
N ILE A 63 -9.99 0.62 -7.54
CA ILE A 63 -10.48 -0.68 -8.03
C ILE A 63 -11.58 -1.23 -7.12
N LEU A 64 -11.42 -1.12 -5.79
CA LEU A 64 -12.40 -1.59 -4.83
C LEU A 64 -13.71 -0.78 -4.86
N ASP A 65 -13.64 0.53 -5.05
CA ASP A 65 -14.82 1.40 -5.19
C ASP A 65 -15.65 1.01 -6.43
N LEU A 66 -14.98 0.86 -7.58
CA LEU A 66 -15.64 0.45 -8.82
C LEU A 66 -16.20 -0.98 -8.74
N ALA A 67 -15.43 -1.93 -8.21
CA ALA A 67 -15.89 -3.30 -8.03
C ALA A 67 -17.02 -3.40 -6.99
N GLY A 68 -17.03 -2.52 -5.99
CA GLY A 68 -18.13 -2.39 -5.02
C GLY A 68 -19.42 -1.88 -5.66
N LYS A 69 -19.32 -0.90 -6.56
CA LYS A 69 -20.46 -0.41 -7.36
C LYS A 69 -21.02 -1.50 -8.26
N GLU A 70 -20.17 -2.26 -8.95
CA GLU A 70 -20.57 -3.41 -9.77
C GLU A 70 -21.25 -4.51 -8.92
N ALA A 71 -20.73 -4.79 -7.73
CA ALA A 71 -21.35 -5.74 -6.80
C ALA A 71 -22.73 -5.28 -6.34
N GLY A 72 -22.86 -4.00 -5.99
CA GLY A 72 -24.12 -3.38 -5.59
C GLY A 72 -25.16 -3.39 -6.70
N ALA A 73 -24.75 -3.12 -7.95
CA ALA A 73 -25.60 -3.20 -9.13
C ALA A 73 -26.14 -4.62 -9.36
N ASN A 74 -25.35 -5.65 -9.04
CA ASN A 74 -25.75 -7.06 -9.11
C ASN A 74 -26.46 -7.56 -7.84
N HIS A 75 -26.85 -6.66 -6.90
CA HIS A 75 -27.47 -6.99 -5.62
C HIS A 75 -26.65 -7.97 -4.76
N ARG A 76 -25.32 -7.90 -4.83
CA ARG A 76 -24.40 -8.72 -4.03
C ARG A 76 -23.69 -7.86 -2.98
N ILE A 77 -23.59 -8.38 -1.76
CA ILE A 77 -22.86 -7.72 -0.66
C ILE A 77 -21.34 -7.98 -0.77
N ARG A 78 -20.94 -9.08 -1.41
CA ARG A 78 -19.53 -9.50 -1.53
C ARG A 78 -19.01 -9.22 -2.94
N ILE A 79 -17.82 -8.63 -3.01
CA ILE A 79 -17.06 -8.47 -4.27
C ILE A 79 -16.57 -9.86 -4.72
N SER A 80 -16.88 -10.23 -5.96
CA SER A 80 -16.41 -11.44 -6.64
C SER A 80 -15.40 -11.06 -7.74
N PRO A 81 -14.61 -12.02 -8.26
CA PRO A 81 -13.69 -11.77 -9.38
C PRO A 81 -14.39 -11.16 -10.60
N GLU A 82 -15.65 -11.54 -10.86
CA GLU A 82 -16.44 -10.99 -11.97
C GLU A 82 -16.68 -9.48 -11.82
N HIS A 83 -16.98 -8.99 -10.61
CA HIS A 83 -17.18 -7.56 -10.37
C HIS A 83 -15.90 -6.76 -10.61
N VAL A 84 -14.75 -7.33 -10.23
CA VAL A 84 -13.45 -6.71 -10.50
C VAL A 84 -13.18 -6.67 -12.00
N GLN A 85 -13.41 -7.77 -12.72
CA GLN A 85 -13.20 -7.82 -14.16
C GLN A 85 -14.08 -6.79 -14.91
N ARG A 86 -15.35 -6.65 -14.54
CA ARG A 86 -16.25 -5.63 -15.09
C ARG A 86 -15.75 -4.22 -14.78
N ALA A 87 -15.37 -3.95 -13.54
CA ALA A 87 -14.81 -2.66 -13.14
C ALA A 87 -13.55 -2.27 -13.92
N LEU A 88 -12.67 -3.24 -14.21
CA LEU A 88 -11.47 -3.01 -15.02
C LEU A 88 -11.81 -2.76 -16.49
N THR A 89 -12.74 -3.54 -17.07
CA THR A 89 -13.10 -3.44 -18.49
C THR A 89 -13.89 -2.16 -18.79
N ASN A 90 -14.73 -1.73 -17.86
CA ASN A 90 -15.58 -0.55 -18.00
C ASN A 90 -14.82 0.78 -17.77
N ASN A 91 -13.62 0.72 -17.18
CA ASN A 91 -12.81 1.90 -16.92
C ASN A 91 -11.63 1.97 -17.89
N GLU A 92 -11.61 2.95 -18.77
CA GLU A 92 -10.58 3.08 -19.83
C GLU A 92 -9.14 3.10 -19.28
N ASN A 93 -8.91 3.86 -18.21
CA ASN A 93 -7.59 3.99 -17.60
C ASN A 93 -7.10 2.67 -16.97
N LEU A 94 -7.99 1.97 -16.27
CA LEU A 94 -7.66 0.68 -15.65
C LEU A 94 -7.55 -0.42 -16.70
N CYS A 95 -8.42 -0.40 -17.72
CA CYS A 95 -8.34 -1.31 -18.86
C CYS A 95 -6.94 -1.21 -19.47
N HIS A 96 -6.53 -0.02 -19.89
CA HIS A 96 -5.21 0.22 -20.47
C HIS A 96 -4.07 -0.15 -19.51
N LEU A 97 -4.20 0.09 -18.20
CA LEU A 97 -3.17 -0.24 -17.22
C LEU A 97 -2.94 -1.76 -17.08
N PHE A 98 -3.99 -2.56 -17.23
CA PHE A 98 -3.97 -4.01 -17.08
C PHE A 98 -3.99 -4.76 -18.42
N GLU A 99 -3.87 -4.05 -19.55
CA GLU A 99 -3.72 -4.70 -20.84
C GLU A 99 -2.42 -5.52 -20.87
N PRO A 100 -2.46 -6.75 -21.42
CA PRO A 100 -1.30 -7.64 -21.44
C PRO A 100 -0.08 -7.06 -22.16
N ASN A 101 -0.27 -6.05 -23.02
CA ASN A 101 0.78 -5.39 -23.79
C ASN A 101 1.13 -3.98 -23.30
N ALA A 102 0.57 -3.52 -22.17
CA ALA A 102 0.71 -2.14 -21.72
C ALA A 102 2.17 -1.69 -21.46
N PHE A 103 3.09 -2.64 -21.27
CA PHE A 103 4.49 -2.40 -20.92
C PHE A 103 5.49 -3.23 -21.75
N SER A 104 5.04 -3.82 -22.86
CA SER A 104 5.89 -4.60 -23.79
C SER A 104 6.53 -3.72 -24.85
#